data_AF-A0A2A4SD01-F1
#
_entry.id   AF-A0A2A4SD01-F1
#
_cell.length_a   1.000
_cell.length_b   1.000
_cell.length_c   1.000
_cell.angle_alpha   90.00
_cell.angle_beta   90.00
_cell.angle_gamma   90.00
#
_symmetry.space_group_name_H-M   'P 1'
#
loop_
_entity.id
_entity.type
_entity.pdbx_description
1 polymer ?
#
loop_
_entity_poly.entity_id
_entity_poly.type
_entity_poly.pdbx_seq_one_letter_code
_entity_poly.pdbx_strand_id
1 'polypeptide(L)'
;MNETVGPGDARAAAAACREALSGVVDQDWSILADGLEWSCRQTLEHIPSAQLFYASQLALQANERLPRVSGGGDQLTVAEVLLTVEVATSILEHVLRAAPASARAYHPAGMADASGFAGMSCDEILIHTADIAGGFGIDFQAPEEICAKVLARLFPWAPTDVSAWDSLRWANGRLELSGLAPPDVNWRWHCAPLSEWDGTIPRRE
;
A
#
# COMPACT_ATOMS: atom_id res chain seq x y z
N MET A 1 12.71 20.62 -1.62
CA MET A 1 11.33 20.16 -1.34
C MET A 1 11.33 18.68 -1.63
N ASN A 2 11.07 17.83 -0.64
CA ASN A 2 10.92 16.40 -0.93
C ASN A 2 9.69 16.24 -1.81
N GLU A 3 9.86 15.61 -2.97
CA GLU A 3 8.75 15.36 -3.89
C GLU A 3 7.69 14.49 -3.19
N THR A 4 6.43 14.84 -3.37
CA THR A 4 5.30 14.05 -2.85
C THR A 4 5.29 12.68 -3.53
N VAL A 5 4.92 11.63 -2.78
CA VAL A 5 4.71 10.28 -3.35
C VAL A 5 3.81 10.35 -4.59
N GLY A 6 4.23 9.66 -5.65
CA GLY A 6 3.61 9.78 -6.96
C GLY A 6 3.64 8.50 -7.80
N PRO A 7 3.27 8.60 -9.08
CA PRO A 7 3.10 7.44 -9.96
C PRO A 7 4.37 6.60 -10.11
N GLY A 8 5.54 7.24 -10.15
CA GLY A 8 6.83 6.55 -10.27
C GLY A 8 7.17 5.71 -9.04
N ASP A 9 6.81 6.19 -7.84
CA ASP A 9 7.04 5.48 -6.59
C ASP A 9 6.17 4.22 -6.51
N ALA A 10 4.90 4.29 -6.95
CA ALA A 10 4.02 3.12 -7.02
C ALA A 10 4.60 2.00 -7.90
N ARG A 11 5.08 2.36 -9.11
CA ARG A 11 5.76 1.40 -9.99
C ARG A 11 7.02 0.81 -9.34
N ALA A 12 7.81 1.63 -8.65
CA ALA A 12 9.01 1.17 -7.96
C ALA A 12 8.68 0.22 -6.79
N ALA A 13 7.61 0.47 -6.05
CA ALA A 13 7.12 -0.45 -5.01
C ALA A 13 6.71 -1.81 -5.60
N ALA A 14 6.00 -1.83 -6.74
CA ALA A 14 5.66 -3.08 -7.42
C ALA A 14 6.89 -3.86 -7.91
N ALA A 15 7.92 -3.16 -8.40
CA ALA A 15 9.18 -3.79 -8.77
C ALA A 15 9.90 -4.42 -7.57
N ALA A 16 9.92 -3.73 -6.42
CA ALA A 16 10.48 -4.25 -5.17
C ALA A 16 9.73 -5.50 -4.67
N CYS A 17 8.39 -5.49 -4.76
CA CYS A 17 7.54 -6.65 -4.46
C CYS A 17 7.91 -7.86 -5.32
N ARG A 18 8.01 -7.67 -6.64
CA ARG A 18 8.41 -8.73 -7.56
C ARG A 18 9.81 -9.25 -7.25
N GLU A 19 10.77 -8.37 -7.04
CA GLU A 19 12.15 -8.74 -6.71
C GLU A 19 12.22 -9.62 -5.45
N ALA A 20 11.52 -9.21 -4.40
CA ALA A 20 11.51 -9.93 -3.12
C ALA A 20 10.88 -11.33 -3.22
N LEU A 21 9.83 -11.50 -4.04
CA LEU A 21 8.99 -12.71 -4.01
C LEU A 21 9.22 -13.67 -5.19
N SER A 22 9.93 -13.25 -6.24
CA SER A 22 10.18 -14.09 -7.43
C SER A 22 10.91 -15.40 -7.11
N GLY A 23 11.75 -15.41 -6.07
CA GLY A 23 12.53 -16.59 -5.68
C GLY A 23 11.72 -17.69 -4.97
N VAL A 24 10.46 -17.42 -4.60
CA VAL A 24 9.63 -18.35 -3.81
C VAL A 24 8.33 -18.75 -4.51
N VAL A 25 8.15 -18.40 -5.79
CA VAL A 25 6.89 -18.65 -6.53
C VAL A 25 6.51 -20.13 -6.64
N ASP A 26 7.48 -21.04 -6.57
CA ASP A 26 7.28 -22.50 -6.63
C ASP A 26 7.09 -23.16 -5.25
N GLN A 27 7.11 -22.37 -4.17
CA GLN A 27 6.91 -22.88 -2.81
C GLN A 27 5.42 -23.05 -2.45
N ASP A 28 5.14 -23.52 -1.24
CA ASP A 28 3.78 -23.59 -0.70
C ASP A 28 3.33 -22.20 -0.21
N TRP A 29 2.42 -21.57 -0.94
CA TRP A 29 1.83 -20.26 -0.60
C TRP A 29 0.56 -20.35 0.27
N SER A 30 0.17 -21.56 0.70
CA SER A 30 -0.93 -21.75 1.64
C SER A 30 -0.55 -21.47 3.10
N ILE A 31 0.75 -21.32 3.38
CA ILE A 31 1.26 -20.89 4.70
C ILE A 31 0.76 -19.48 5.04
N LEU A 32 0.72 -19.17 6.34
CA LEU A 32 0.34 -17.85 6.82
C LEU A 32 1.39 -16.79 6.45
N ALA A 33 0.91 -15.60 6.07
CA ALA A 33 1.74 -14.40 6.06
C ALA A 33 2.02 -13.96 7.50
N ASP A 34 3.19 -13.37 7.73
CA ASP A 34 3.63 -13.00 9.08
C ASP A 34 2.68 -11.97 9.71
N GLY A 35 2.29 -12.22 10.96
CA GLY A 35 1.36 -11.37 11.70
C GLY A 35 -0.09 -11.32 11.17
N LEU A 36 -0.45 -12.12 10.15
CA LEU A 36 -1.78 -12.11 9.55
C LEU A 36 -2.50 -13.47 9.70
N GLU A 37 -3.84 -13.44 9.63
CA GLU A 37 -4.67 -14.65 9.50
C GLU A 37 -4.78 -15.12 8.05
N TRP A 38 -4.31 -14.31 7.09
CA TRP A 38 -4.33 -14.63 5.67
C TRP A 38 -3.10 -15.44 5.28
N SER A 39 -3.28 -16.36 4.33
CA SER A 39 -2.14 -17.03 3.70
C SER A 39 -1.31 -16.05 2.86
N CYS A 40 -0.04 -16.37 2.61
CA CYS A 40 0.80 -15.64 1.67
C CYS A 40 0.10 -15.46 0.32
N ARG A 41 -0.62 -16.49 -0.16
CA ARG A 41 -1.42 -16.42 -1.39
C ARG A 41 -2.53 -15.39 -1.31
N GLN A 42 -3.35 -15.42 -0.25
CA GLN A 42 -4.46 -14.48 -0.07
C GLN A 42 -3.97 -13.04 0.04
N THR A 43 -2.87 -12.84 0.77
CA THR A 43 -2.21 -11.53 0.90
C THR A 43 -1.70 -11.03 -0.46
N LEU A 44 -1.10 -11.89 -1.28
CA LEU A 44 -0.66 -11.53 -2.63
C LEU A 44 -1.82 -11.16 -3.56
N GLU A 45 -2.94 -11.88 -3.49
CA GLU A 45 -4.13 -11.62 -4.29
C GLU A 45 -4.84 -10.32 -3.91
N HIS A 46 -4.71 -9.88 -2.65
CA HIS A 46 -5.26 -8.61 -2.18
C HIS A 46 -4.56 -7.40 -2.82
N ILE A 47 -3.22 -7.43 -2.95
CA ILE A 47 -2.42 -6.32 -3.49
C ILE A 47 -2.96 -5.79 -4.83
N PRO A 48 -3.08 -6.58 -5.93
CA PRO A 48 -3.58 -6.09 -7.20
C PRO A 48 -5.05 -5.67 -7.13
N SER A 49 -5.85 -6.28 -6.26
CA SER A 49 -7.25 -5.87 -6.03
C SER A 49 -7.33 -4.45 -5.44
N ALA A 50 -6.44 -4.11 -4.51
CA ALA A 50 -6.33 -2.75 -3.97
C ALA A 50 -5.95 -1.75 -5.07
N GLN A 51 -4.96 -2.09 -5.91
CA GLN A 51 -4.52 -1.21 -7.01
C GLN A 51 -5.63 -0.96 -8.03
N LEU A 52 -6.38 -1.99 -8.43
CA LEU A 52 -7.52 -1.85 -9.34
C LEU A 52 -8.67 -1.05 -8.72
N PHE A 53 -8.91 -1.20 -7.41
CA PHE A 53 -9.85 -0.37 -6.69
C PHE A 53 -9.45 1.10 -6.78
N TYR A 54 -8.21 1.45 -6.42
CA TYR A 54 -7.71 2.82 -6.50
C TYR A 54 -7.78 3.39 -7.91
N ALA A 55 -7.37 2.62 -8.92
CA ALA A 55 -7.40 3.03 -10.31
C ALA A 55 -8.83 3.33 -10.77
N SER A 56 -9.78 2.44 -10.45
CA SER A 56 -11.18 2.60 -10.85
C SER A 56 -11.84 3.81 -10.16
N GLN A 57 -11.62 3.97 -8.85
CA GLN A 57 -12.14 5.10 -8.08
C GLN A 57 -11.66 6.42 -8.67
N LEU A 58 -10.35 6.56 -8.89
CA LEU A 58 -9.75 7.80 -9.38
C LEU A 58 -10.09 8.08 -10.85
N ALA A 59 -10.11 7.06 -11.71
CA ALA A 59 -10.43 7.20 -13.13
C ALA A 59 -11.85 7.76 -13.35
N LEU A 60 -12.80 7.39 -12.49
CA LEU A 60 -14.16 7.90 -12.53
C LEU A 60 -14.41 9.07 -11.58
N GLN A 61 -13.42 9.51 -10.80
CA GLN A 61 -13.57 10.50 -9.73
C GLN A 61 -14.79 10.18 -8.85
N ALA A 62 -14.94 8.90 -8.49
CA ALA A 62 -16.15 8.38 -7.87
C ALA A 62 -16.33 8.96 -6.46
N ASN A 63 -17.55 9.41 -6.13
CA ASN A 63 -17.89 9.91 -4.79
C ASN A 63 -18.31 8.80 -3.80
N GLU A 64 -18.47 7.58 -4.31
CA GLU A 64 -18.86 6.40 -3.54
C GLU A 64 -18.05 5.18 -4.00
N ARG A 65 -18.21 4.07 -3.27
CA ARG A 65 -17.55 2.82 -3.61
C ARG A 65 -18.11 2.27 -4.92
N LEU A 66 -17.25 2.13 -5.92
CA LEU A 66 -17.57 1.41 -7.15
C LEU A 66 -17.60 -0.11 -6.93
N PRO A 67 -18.29 -0.87 -7.80
CA PRO A 67 -18.19 -2.33 -7.83
C PRO A 67 -16.74 -2.80 -7.93
N ARG A 68 -16.40 -3.88 -7.20
CA ARG A 68 -15.05 -4.44 -7.20
C ARG A 68 -14.76 -5.06 -8.57
N VAL A 69 -13.66 -4.63 -9.19
CA VAL A 69 -13.07 -5.34 -10.34
C VAL A 69 -12.27 -6.51 -9.80
N SER A 70 -12.58 -7.72 -10.26
CA SER A 70 -11.83 -8.94 -9.95
C SER A 70 -11.40 -9.63 -11.25
N GLY A 71 -10.26 -10.32 -11.22
CA GLY A 71 -9.73 -11.06 -12.36
C GLY A 71 -8.98 -12.32 -11.92
N GLY A 72 -9.00 -13.35 -12.77
CA GLY A 72 -8.20 -14.58 -12.63
C GLY A 72 -8.71 -15.60 -11.60
N GLY A 73 -9.12 -15.15 -10.42
CA GLY A 73 -9.52 -16.04 -9.31
C GLY A 73 -8.48 -17.13 -9.03
N ASP A 74 -8.94 -18.28 -8.55
CA ASP A 74 -8.09 -19.42 -8.18
C ASP A 74 -7.39 -20.09 -9.39
N GLN A 75 -7.62 -19.62 -10.61
CA GLN A 75 -7.03 -20.19 -11.83
C GLN A 75 -5.60 -19.71 -12.09
N LEU A 76 -5.17 -18.62 -11.45
CA LEU A 76 -3.82 -18.08 -11.64
C LEU A 76 -2.79 -18.85 -10.79
N THR A 77 -1.65 -19.12 -11.39
CA THR A 77 -0.42 -19.49 -10.68
C THR A 77 0.08 -18.32 -9.83
N VAL A 78 0.91 -18.59 -8.82
CA VAL A 78 1.52 -17.53 -8.00
C VAL A 78 2.32 -16.54 -8.85
N ALA A 79 3.09 -17.04 -9.82
CA ALA A 79 3.85 -16.19 -10.72
C ALA A 79 2.95 -15.26 -11.54
N GLU A 80 1.78 -15.73 -11.98
CA GLU A 80 0.79 -14.90 -12.68
C GLU A 80 0.15 -13.88 -11.74
N VAL A 81 -0.19 -14.24 -10.49
CA VAL A 81 -0.68 -13.26 -9.50
C VAL A 81 0.39 -12.20 -9.23
N LEU A 82 1.66 -12.57 -9.08
CA LEU A 82 2.75 -11.62 -8.90
C LEU A 82 2.89 -10.67 -10.10
N LEU A 83 2.75 -11.18 -11.33
CA LEU A 83 2.66 -10.35 -12.53
C LEU A 83 1.45 -9.40 -12.48
N THR A 84 0.30 -9.84 -11.94
CA THR A 84 -0.86 -8.95 -11.81
C THR A 84 -0.64 -7.77 -10.87
N VAL A 85 0.30 -7.85 -9.91
CA VAL A 85 0.72 -6.69 -9.11
C VAL A 85 1.31 -5.61 -10.03
N GLU A 86 2.26 -5.98 -10.91
CA GLU A 86 2.86 -5.04 -11.85
C GLU A 86 1.83 -4.48 -12.85
N VAL A 87 0.94 -5.33 -13.37
CA VAL A 87 -0.12 -4.92 -14.31
C VAL A 87 -1.08 -3.92 -13.66
N ALA A 88 -1.62 -4.25 -12.49
CA ALA A 88 -2.60 -3.41 -11.80
C ALA A 88 -1.98 -2.08 -11.34
N THR A 89 -0.75 -2.12 -10.80
CA THR A 89 -0.01 -0.91 -10.44
C THR A 89 0.33 -0.05 -11.66
N SER A 90 0.65 -0.66 -12.80
CA SER A 90 0.88 0.09 -14.05
C SER A 90 -0.38 0.80 -14.54
N ILE A 91 -1.55 0.15 -14.43
CA ILE A 91 -2.84 0.80 -14.74
C ILE A 91 -3.05 1.99 -13.80
N LEU A 92 -2.87 1.79 -12.50
CA LEU A 92 -2.98 2.89 -11.52
C LEU A 92 -1.98 4.02 -11.82
N GLU A 93 -0.73 3.72 -12.16
CA GLU A 93 0.28 4.71 -12.55
C GLU A 93 -0.25 5.62 -13.67
N HIS A 94 -0.83 5.05 -14.72
CA HIS A 94 -1.37 5.81 -15.84
C HIS A 94 -2.56 6.69 -15.43
N VAL A 95 -3.45 6.16 -14.58
CA VAL A 95 -4.57 6.93 -14.03
C VAL A 95 -4.06 8.10 -13.17
N LEU A 96 -3.07 7.86 -12.30
CA LEU A 96 -2.47 8.89 -11.46
C LEU A 96 -1.82 10.02 -12.30
N ARG A 97 -1.15 9.66 -13.40
CA ARG A 97 -0.55 10.65 -14.32
C ARG A 97 -1.59 11.46 -15.09
N ALA A 98 -2.72 10.85 -15.43
CA ALA A 98 -3.78 11.50 -16.19
C ALA A 98 -4.74 12.32 -15.32
N ALA A 99 -4.82 12.04 -14.01
CA ALA A 99 -5.73 12.70 -13.10
C ALA A 99 -5.42 14.21 -12.99
N PRO A 100 -6.42 15.10 -13.15
CA PRO A 100 -6.23 16.52 -12.89
C PRO A 100 -5.93 16.77 -11.41
N ALA A 101 -5.21 17.85 -11.07
CA ALA A 101 -4.85 18.17 -9.69
C ALA A 101 -6.07 18.33 -8.75
N SER A 102 -7.22 18.71 -9.31
CA SER A 102 -8.50 18.82 -8.59
C SER A 102 -9.23 17.49 -8.37
N ALA A 103 -8.76 16.39 -8.98
CA ALA A 103 -9.42 15.09 -8.85
C ALA A 103 -9.46 14.64 -7.39
N ARG A 104 -10.64 14.17 -6.98
CA ARG A 104 -10.87 13.48 -5.71
C ARG A 104 -11.68 12.24 -5.98
N ALA A 105 -11.43 11.17 -5.25
CA ALA A 105 -12.27 9.99 -5.30
C ALA A 105 -12.37 9.30 -3.94
N TYR A 106 -13.45 8.56 -3.77
CA TYR A 106 -13.80 7.87 -2.53
C TYR A 106 -12.81 6.76 -2.20
N HIS A 107 -12.41 6.73 -0.94
CA HIS A 107 -11.81 5.61 -0.23
C HIS A 107 -12.54 5.48 1.13
N PRO A 108 -12.61 4.29 1.77
CA PRO A 108 -13.16 4.17 3.13
C PRO A 108 -12.51 5.07 4.18
N ALA A 109 -11.28 5.53 3.93
CA ALA A 109 -10.57 6.47 4.81
C ALA A 109 -10.89 7.96 4.52
N GLY A 110 -11.63 8.26 3.44
CA GLY A 110 -11.97 9.63 3.03
C GLY A 110 -11.86 9.85 1.51
N MET A 111 -12.08 11.08 1.07
CA MET A 111 -11.90 11.49 -0.33
C MET A 111 -10.42 11.73 -0.62
N ALA A 112 -9.78 10.81 -1.34
CA ALA A 112 -8.35 10.89 -1.65
C ALA A 112 -8.09 11.67 -2.95
N ASP A 113 -6.95 12.37 -2.98
CA ASP A 113 -6.37 12.91 -4.22
C ASP A 113 -5.40 11.90 -4.86
N ALA A 114 -4.83 12.24 -6.02
CA ALA A 114 -3.88 11.37 -6.72
C ALA A 114 -2.68 10.98 -5.83
N SER A 115 -2.12 11.91 -5.07
CA SER A 115 -1.00 11.61 -4.16
C SER A 115 -1.40 10.70 -2.99
N GLY A 116 -2.64 10.81 -2.51
CA GLY A 116 -3.21 9.92 -1.50
C GLY A 116 -3.31 8.49 -2.02
N PHE A 117 -3.82 8.29 -3.25
CA PHE A 117 -3.85 6.98 -3.88
C PHE A 117 -2.44 6.43 -4.19
N ALA A 118 -1.50 7.28 -4.61
CA ALA A 118 -0.10 6.87 -4.79
C ALA A 118 0.54 6.41 -3.47
N GLY A 119 0.29 7.14 -2.38
CA GLY A 119 0.71 6.75 -1.04
C GLY A 119 0.13 5.41 -0.60
N MET A 120 -1.19 5.22 -0.76
CA MET A 120 -1.88 3.99 -0.33
C MET A 120 -1.43 2.80 -1.18
N SER A 121 -1.20 3.01 -2.48
CA SER A 121 -0.61 2.02 -3.38
C SER A 121 0.74 1.52 -2.87
N CYS A 122 1.66 2.44 -2.56
CA CYS A 122 2.98 2.08 -2.06
C CYS A 122 2.91 1.39 -0.68
N ASP A 123 2.09 1.91 0.24
CA ASP A 123 1.92 1.32 1.58
C ASP A 123 1.41 -0.12 1.52
N GLU A 124 0.31 -0.35 0.79
CA GLU A 124 -0.27 -1.68 0.56
C GLU A 124 0.75 -2.65 -0.03
N ILE A 125 1.48 -2.23 -1.09
CA ILE A 125 2.45 -3.10 -1.74
C ILE A 125 3.60 -3.44 -0.79
N LEU A 126 4.20 -2.44 -0.13
CA LEU A 126 5.41 -2.65 0.67
C LEU A 126 5.13 -3.43 1.95
N ILE A 127 4.04 -3.09 2.65
CA ILE A 127 3.67 -3.76 3.91
C ILE A 127 3.27 -5.20 3.62
N HIS A 128 2.42 -5.46 2.63
CA HIS A 128 2.02 -6.84 2.32
C HIS A 128 3.13 -7.67 1.66
N THR A 129 4.08 -7.04 0.96
CA THR A 129 5.31 -7.73 0.56
C THR A 129 6.10 -8.18 1.79
N ALA A 130 6.23 -7.33 2.81
CA ALA A 130 6.90 -7.68 4.05
C ALA A 130 6.16 -8.78 4.83
N ASP A 131 4.83 -8.70 4.93
CA ASP A 131 4.00 -9.71 5.58
C ASP A 131 4.21 -11.09 4.88
N ILE A 132 4.21 -11.13 3.54
CA ILE A 132 4.46 -12.36 2.76
C ILE A 132 5.91 -12.85 2.94
N ALA A 133 6.90 -11.96 2.81
CA ALA A 133 8.31 -12.29 2.93
C ALA A 133 8.62 -12.88 4.32
N GLY A 134 8.05 -12.30 5.38
CA GLY A 134 8.16 -12.81 6.75
C GLY A 134 7.60 -14.23 6.89
N GLY A 135 6.48 -14.56 6.23
CA GLY A 135 5.94 -15.92 6.19
C GLY A 135 6.91 -16.95 5.60
N PHE A 136 7.75 -16.52 4.65
CA PHE A 136 8.83 -17.34 4.07
C PHE A 136 10.17 -17.23 4.82
N GLY A 137 10.24 -16.48 5.93
CA GLY A 137 11.48 -16.22 6.66
C GLY A 137 12.48 -15.33 5.91
N ILE A 138 12.00 -14.51 4.97
CA ILE A 138 12.80 -13.56 4.19
C ILE A 138 12.74 -12.19 4.87
N ASP A 139 13.91 -11.61 5.16
CA ASP A 139 14.02 -10.26 5.69
C ASP A 139 13.94 -9.22 4.55
N PHE A 140 12.72 -8.83 4.18
CA PHE A 140 12.49 -7.81 3.16
C PHE A 140 12.77 -6.40 3.71
N GLN A 141 13.56 -5.64 2.95
CA GLN A 141 13.90 -4.24 3.25
C GLN A 141 13.31 -3.33 2.17
N ALA A 142 12.34 -2.51 2.57
CA ALA A 142 11.66 -1.60 1.64
C ALA A 142 12.55 -0.39 1.27
N PRO A 143 12.37 0.21 0.07
CA PRO A 143 13.13 1.41 -0.30
C PRO A 143 12.81 2.61 0.62
N GLU A 144 13.79 3.03 1.42
CA GLU A 144 13.69 4.11 2.42
C GLU A 144 13.09 5.41 1.85
N GLU A 145 13.49 5.79 0.63
CA GLU A 145 12.98 7.01 0.00
C GLU A 145 11.46 6.96 -0.24
N ILE A 146 10.94 5.79 -0.67
CA ILE A 146 9.51 5.60 -0.89
C ILE A 146 8.78 5.61 0.45
N CYS A 147 9.31 4.90 1.45
CA CYS A 147 8.75 4.89 2.80
C CYS A 147 8.65 6.31 3.39
N ALA A 148 9.70 7.13 3.23
CA ALA A 148 9.70 8.50 3.71
C ALA A 148 8.63 9.37 3.05
N LYS A 149 8.44 9.23 1.72
CA LYS A 149 7.36 9.94 1.00
C LYS A 149 5.97 9.48 1.40
N VAL A 150 5.78 8.16 1.62
CA VAL A 150 4.51 7.59 2.10
C VAL A 150 4.18 8.09 3.50
N LEU A 151 5.13 8.05 4.44
CA LEU A 151 4.97 8.57 5.80
C LEU A 151 4.58 10.04 5.80
N ALA A 152 5.33 10.87 5.08
CA ALA A 152 5.04 12.30 4.98
C ALA A 152 3.64 12.60 4.40
N ARG A 153 3.08 11.67 3.59
CA ARG A 153 1.79 11.87 2.93
C ARG A 153 0.60 11.29 3.70
N LEU A 154 0.72 10.08 4.24
CA LEU A 154 -0.40 9.32 4.82
C LEU A 154 -0.38 9.25 6.34
N PHE A 155 0.82 9.36 6.93
CA PHE A 155 1.07 9.19 8.35
C PHE A 155 1.87 10.38 8.91
N PRO A 156 1.43 11.64 8.72
CA PRO A 156 2.21 12.81 9.14
C PRO A 156 2.43 12.91 10.67
N TRP A 157 1.79 12.03 11.46
CA TRP A 157 2.00 11.87 12.90
C TRP A 157 3.05 10.82 13.28
N ALA A 158 3.56 10.04 12.32
CA ALA A 158 4.50 8.96 12.58
C ALA A 158 5.88 9.50 13.00
N PRO A 159 6.66 8.71 13.78
CA PRO A 159 7.98 9.11 14.24
C PRO A 159 8.95 9.36 13.07
N THR A 160 9.88 10.29 13.25
CA THR A 160 10.86 10.69 12.22
C THR A 160 12.31 10.54 12.67
N ASP A 161 12.52 10.06 13.89
CA ASP A 161 13.81 9.81 14.53
C ASP A 161 14.31 8.36 14.37
N VAL A 162 13.59 7.54 13.59
CA VAL A 162 13.95 6.17 13.20
C VAL A 162 14.03 6.06 11.68
N SER A 163 14.45 4.89 11.15
CA SER A 163 14.41 4.65 9.70
C SER A 163 12.99 4.79 9.15
N ALA A 164 12.83 5.21 7.90
CA ALA A 164 11.51 5.37 7.31
C ALA A 164 10.83 4.02 7.15
N TRP A 165 11.58 2.94 6.91
CA TRP A 165 11.01 1.60 6.90
C TRP A 165 10.48 1.17 8.27
N ASP A 166 11.25 1.38 9.34
CA ASP A 166 10.81 1.05 10.71
C ASP A 166 9.59 1.88 11.12
N SER A 167 9.59 3.18 10.82
CA SER A 167 8.44 4.03 11.10
C SER A 167 7.21 3.60 10.30
N LEU A 168 7.35 3.16 9.05
CA LEU A 168 6.22 2.70 8.23
C LEU A 168 5.65 1.37 8.74
N ARG A 169 6.52 0.43 9.14
CA ARG A 169 6.10 -0.80 9.83
C ARG A 169 5.41 -0.50 11.15
N TRP A 170 5.93 0.41 11.96
CA TRP A 170 5.28 0.84 13.20
C TRP A 170 3.91 1.48 12.94
N ALA A 171 3.81 2.39 11.95
CA ALA A 171 2.55 3.05 11.62
C ALA A 171 1.46 2.04 11.21
N ASN A 172 1.88 0.95 10.56
CA ASN A 172 1.02 -0.17 10.20
C ASN A 172 0.89 -1.24 11.30
N GLY A 173 1.52 -1.09 12.47
CA GLY A 173 1.40 -2.06 13.57
C GLY A 173 2.16 -3.36 13.36
N ARG A 174 3.21 -3.36 12.51
CA ARG A 174 4.10 -4.51 12.23
C ARG A 174 5.40 -4.48 13.03
N LEU A 175 5.70 -3.37 13.70
CA LEU A 175 6.93 -3.21 14.47
C LEU A 175 6.67 -2.41 15.74
N GLU A 176 7.12 -2.93 16.87
CA GLU A 176 7.20 -2.17 18.12
C GLU A 176 8.48 -1.31 18.13
N LEU A 177 8.35 -0.04 18.49
CA LEU A 177 9.47 0.89 18.64
C LEU A 177 9.67 1.24 20.10
N SER A 178 10.92 1.17 20.56
CA SER A 178 11.26 1.43 21.96
C SER A 178 10.86 2.86 22.35
N GLY A 179 10.12 3.01 23.45
CA GLY A 179 9.68 4.31 23.94
C GLY A 179 8.46 4.90 23.24
N LEU A 180 7.88 4.21 22.26
CA LEU A 180 6.64 4.60 21.59
C LEU A 180 5.51 3.63 21.94
N ALA A 181 4.32 4.17 22.16
CA ALA A 181 3.12 3.35 22.25
C ALA A 181 2.85 2.67 20.89
N PRO A 182 2.18 1.50 20.87
CA PRO A 182 1.68 0.95 19.63
C PRO A 182 0.71 1.93 18.96
N PRO A 183 0.55 1.89 17.62
CA PRO A 183 -0.43 2.73 16.94
C PRO A 183 -1.86 2.41 17.43
N ASP A 184 -2.73 3.41 17.42
CA ASP A 184 -4.13 3.28 17.83
C ASP A 184 -4.85 2.25 16.96
N VAL A 185 -5.39 1.17 17.52
CA VAL A 185 -6.02 0.08 16.76
C VAL A 185 -7.16 0.52 15.82
N ASN A 186 -7.77 1.69 16.07
CA ASN A 186 -8.82 2.25 15.26
C ASN A 186 -8.32 3.28 14.23
N TRP A 187 -7.00 3.41 14.02
CA TRP A 187 -6.45 4.37 13.05
C TRP A 187 -6.92 4.07 11.61
N ARG A 188 -6.94 5.10 10.77
CA ARG A 188 -7.02 5.00 9.31
C ARG A 188 -6.07 6.00 8.65
N TRP A 189 -5.66 5.76 7.40
CA TRP A 189 -4.80 6.68 6.67
C TRP A 189 -5.39 8.10 6.59
N HIS A 190 -4.53 9.12 6.59
CA HIS A 190 -4.92 10.45 6.11
C HIS A 190 -4.85 10.49 4.58
N CYS A 191 -5.87 9.95 3.90
CA CYS A 191 -5.86 9.86 2.44
C CYS A 191 -6.29 11.17 1.74
N ALA A 192 -7.04 12.04 2.42
CA ALA A 192 -7.36 13.39 1.95
C ALA A 192 -6.09 14.21 1.71
N PRO A 193 -6.14 15.31 0.94
CA PRO A 193 -4.98 16.19 0.73
C PRO A 193 -4.27 16.54 2.03
N LEU A 194 -2.94 16.55 2.03
CA LEU A 194 -2.18 16.79 3.27
C LEU A 194 -2.50 18.15 3.90
N SER A 195 -2.83 19.17 3.09
CA SER A 195 -3.26 20.48 3.55
C SER A 195 -4.58 20.47 4.34
N GLU A 196 -5.36 19.39 4.25
CA GLU A 196 -6.62 19.21 4.97
C GLU A 196 -6.44 18.40 6.27
N TRP A 197 -5.20 18.05 6.62
CA TRP A 197 -4.92 17.39 7.90
C TRP A 197 -5.08 18.38 9.06
N ASP A 198 -5.88 18.01 10.06
CA ASP A 198 -6.19 18.87 11.22
C ASP A 198 -5.21 18.70 12.39
N GLY A 199 -4.16 17.89 12.21
CA GLY A 199 -3.16 17.58 13.23
C GLY A 199 -3.53 16.42 14.15
N THR A 200 -4.64 15.72 13.90
CA THR A 200 -5.08 14.57 14.70
C THR A 200 -4.97 13.26 13.93
N ILE A 201 -4.81 12.14 14.63
CA ILE A 201 -4.78 10.81 14.01
C ILE A 201 -6.20 10.45 13.55
N PRO A 202 -6.46 10.22 12.24
CA PRO A 202 -7.77 9.83 11.76
C PRO A 202 -8.17 8.46 12.32
N ARG A 203 -9.45 8.31 12.72
CA ARG A 203 -10.00 7.07 13.27
C ARG A 203 -11.14 6.52 12.44
N ARG A 204 -11.33 5.20 12.49
CA ARG A 204 -12.53 4.49 12.03
C ARG A 204 -13.67 4.83 13.00
N GLU A 205 -14.83 5.18 12.45
CA GLU A 205 -16.08 5.35 13.21
C GLU A 205 -16.68 4.01 13.62
#